data_AF-A0A1L9R423-F1
#
_entry.id   AF-A0A1L9R423-F1
#
_cell.length_a   1.000
_cell.length_b   1.000
_cell.length_c   1.000
_cell.angle_alpha   90.00
_cell.angle_beta   90.00
_cell.angle_gamma   90.00
#
_symmetry.space_group_name_H-M   'P 1'
#
loop_
_entity.id
_entity.type
_entity.pdbx_description
1 polymer ?
#
loop_
_entity_poly.entity_id
_entity_poly.type
_entity_poly.pdbx_seq_one_letter_code
_entity_poly.pdbx_strand_id
1 'polypeptide(L)' 'MNLFTIVTALLVSVAIANPTPLEKRCKFTADSCSANSECCSTVCSGGSCG' A
#
# COMPACT_ATOMS: atom_id res chain seq x y z
N MET A 1 -27.26 27.05 -6.93
CA MET A 1 -26.46 25.91 -6.44
C MET A 1 -26.92 25.55 -5.05
N ASN A 2 -27.23 24.28 -4.78
CA ASN A 2 -27.80 23.82 -3.50
C ASN A 2 -26.66 23.43 -2.55
N LEU A 3 -26.79 23.74 -1.24
CA LEU A 3 -25.82 23.39 -0.20
C LEU A 3 -25.51 21.89 -0.20
N PHE A 4 -26.53 21.07 -0.49
CA PHE A 4 -26.40 19.61 -0.59
C PHE A 4 -25.38 19.17 -1.65
N THR A 5 -25.30 19.89 -2.77
CA THR A 5 -24.38 19.59 -3.88
C THR A 5 -22.93 19.92 -3.52
N ILE A 6 -22.71 20.92 -2.67
CA ILE A 6 -21.39 21.32 -2.19
C ILE A 6 -20.86 20.29 -1.19
N VAL A 7 -21.73 19.85 -0.27
CA VAL A 7 -21.41 18.84 0.75
C VAL A 7 -21.05 17.51 0.11
N THR A 8 -21.81 17.05 -0.89
CA THR A 8 -21.51 15.78 -1.58
C THR A 8 -20.20 15.84 -2.38
N ALA A 9 -19.90 16.97 -3.04
CA ALA A 9 -18.63 17.14 -3.75
C ALA A 9 -17.41 17.12 -2.80
N LEU A 10 -17.53 17.73 -1.61
CA LEU A 10 -16.48 17.71 -0.59
C LEU A 10 -16.24 16.30 -0.04
N LEU A 11 -17.29 15.54 0.25
CA LEU A 11 -17.18 14.17 0.78
C LEU A 11 -16.53 13.22 -0.24
N VAL A 12 -16.88 13.33 -1.52
CA VAL A 12 -16.25 12.53 -2.59
C VAL A 12 -14.75 12.81 -2.67
N SER A 13 -14.33 14.06 -2.46
CA SER A 13 -12.91 14.46 -2.54
C SER A 13 -12.05 13.88 -1.40
N VAL A 14 -12.63 13.66 -0.21
CA VAL A 14 -11.90 13.12 0.96
C VAL A 14 -11.64 11.61 0.82
N ALA A 15 -12.52 10.86 0.15
CA ALA A 15 -12.38 9.42 -0.02
C ALA A 15 -11.20 9.03 -0.94
N ILE A 16 -10.85 9.87 -1.91
CA ILE A 16 -9.77 9.62 -2.88
C ILE A 16 -8.38 10.03 -2.34
N ALA A 17 -8.35 10.78 -1.23
CA ALA A 17 -7.12 11.26 -0.61
C ALA A 17 -6.49 10.26 0.38
N ASN A 18 -7.16 9.14 0.66
CA ASN A 18 -6.62 8.04 1.46
C ASN A 18 -6.39 6.79 0.59
N PRO A 19 -5.36 6.75 -0.26
CA PRO A 19 -4.73 5.46 -0.52
C PRO A 19 -4.15 5.03 0.83
N THR A 20 -4.79 4.09 1.53
CA THR A 20 -4.24 3.50 2.76
C THR A 20 -2.78 3.11 2.49
N PRO A 21 -1.79 3.81 3.04
CA PRO A 21 -0.41 3.44 2.85
C PRO A 21 -0.11 2.33 3.86
N LEU A 22 0.57 1.29 3.39
CA LEU A 22 1.25 0.28 4.22
C LEU A 22 0.39 -0.88 4.74
N GLU A 23 -0.36 -1.57 3.87
CA GLU A 23 -0.04 -3.00 3.83
C GLU A 23 1.42 -3.04 3.38
N LYS A 24 2.35 -3.21 4.33
CA LYS A 24 3.73 -3.57 4.03
C LYS A 24 3.64 -4.95 3.40
N ARG A 25 3.24 -4.99 2.12
CA ARG A 25 3.13 -6.23 1.35
C ARG A 25 4.56 -6.73 1.26
N CYS A 26 4.83 -7.64 2.16
CA CYS A 26 6.06 -8.37 2.15
C CYS A 26 6.16 -9.08 0.79
N LYS A 27 7.38 -9.18 0.29
CA LYS A 27 7.73 -9.79 -0.97
C LYS A 27 7.60 -11.32 -0.85
N PHE A 28 7.07 -11.95 -1.89
CA PHE A 28 6.83 -13.39 -1.92
C PHE A 28 8.10 -14.13 -2.36
N THR A 29 8.14 -15.45 -2.20
CA THR A 29 9.30 -16.26 -2.61
C THR A 29 9.66 -15.98 -4.08
N ALA A 30 10.96 -15.89 -4.35
CA ALA A 30 11.55 -15.47 -5.63
C ALA A 30 11.42 -13.98 -6.01
N ASP A 31 10.67 -13.16 -5.27
CA ASP A 31 10.75 -11.69 -5.44
C ASP A 31 12.14 -11.17 -5.05
N SER A 32 12.61 -10.15 -5.75
CA SER A 32 13.90 -9.52 -5.47
C SER A 32 13.89 -8.78 -4.13
N CYS A 33 14.87 -9.02 -3.27
CA CYS A 33 14.99 -8.39 -1.95
C CYS A 33 16.41 -7.85 -1.72
N SER A 34 16.52 -6.83 -0.88
CA SER A 34 17.78 -6.28 -0.36
C SER A 34 17.93 -6.56 1.14
N ALA A 35 16.83 -6.74 1.87
CA ALA A 35 16.81 -7.05 3.29
C ALA A 35 15.76 -8.13 3.62
N ASN A 36 16.07 -8.93 4.65
CA ASN A 36 15.18 -9.96 5.20
C ASN A 36 13.78 -9.43 5.54
N SER A 37 13.69 -8.21 6.08
CA SER A 37 12.42 -7.58 6.48
C SER A 37 11.53 -7.16 5.29
N GLU A 38 12.01 -7.28 4.06
CA GLU A 38 11.19 -7.10 2.86
C GLU A 38 10.40 -8.35 2.52
N CYS A 39 10.89 -9.55 2.86
CA CYS A 39 10.30 -10.83 2.50
C CYS A 39 9.27 -11.31 3.53
N CYS A 40 8.20 -11.96 3.07
CA CYS A 40 7.19 -12.54 3.98
C CYS A 40 7.77 -13.69 4.81
N SER A 41 8.72 -14.44 4.23
CA SER A 41 9.47 -15.50 4.90
C SER A 41 10.52 -14.97 5.87
N THR A 42 10.77 -13.65 5.90
CA THR A 42 11.89 -13.00 6.61
C THR A 42 13.28 -13.47 6.18
N VAL A 43 13.37 -14.14 5.03
CA VAL A 43 14.63 -14.67 4.48
C VAL A 43 14.86 -14.04 3.11
N CYS A 44 15.96 -13.30 2.99
CA CYS A 44 16.48 -12.78 1.73
C CYS A 44 17.82 -13.45 1.42
N SER A 45 17.84 -14.35 0.44
CA SER A 45 18.99 -15.17 0.10
C SER A 45 19.34 -14.98 -1.38
N GLY A 46 20.58 -14.59 -1.66
CA GLY A 46 21.04 -14.37 -3.04
C GLY A 46 20.32 -13.22 -3.77
N GLY A 47 19.72 -12.28 -3.04
CA GLY A 47 18.94 -11.18 -3.60
C GLY A 47 17.49 -11.52 -3.93
N SER A 48 17.01 -12.71 -3.52
CA SER A 48 15.61 -13.14 -3.66
C SER A 48 15.05 -13.65 -2.35
N CYS A 49 13.75 -13.47 -2.14
CA CYS A 49 13.07 -14.02 -0.99
C CYS A 49 13.08 -15.54 -1.03
N GLY A 50 13.51 -16.14 0.08
CA GLY A 50 13.57 -17.59 0.28
C GLY A 50 12.23 -18.22 0.54
#